data_AF-A0A3A6MZA7-F1
#
_entry.id   AF-A0A3A6MZA7-F1
#
_cell.length_a   1.000
_cell.length_b   1.000
_cell.length_c   1.000
_cell.angle_alpha   90.00
_cell.angle_beta   90.00
_cell.angle_gamma   90.00
#
_symmetry.space_group_name_H-M   'P 1'
#
loop_
_entity.id
_entity.type
_entity.pdbx_description
1 polymer ?
#
loop_
_entity_poly.entity_id
_entity_poly.type
_entity_poly.pdbx_seq_one_letter_code
_entity_poly.pdbx_strand_id
1 'polypeptide(L)'
;MEDKSGRQELYTLLGRWLKLTEAQKKVVQQRAPVEALQDVIAAQEELKKEIALLPPDFAGSEDGCAALLKKIQEEEKETRDLLEGWLSEVREEITHLHQGQAVVRAYLKQETAPAARFFDKRR
;
A
#
# COMPACT_ATOMS: atom_id res chain seq x y z
N MET A 1 -38.52 13.98 -14.87
CA MET A 1 -37.77 14.79 -13.87
C MET A 1 -36.70 13.98 -13.14
N GLU A 2 -36.58 12.66 -13.36
CA GLU A 2 -35.70 11.75 -12.58
C GLU A 2 -34.21 11.77 -12.99
N ASP A 3 -33.90 12.20 -14.22
CA ASP A 3 -32.56 12.05 -14.81
C ASP A 3 -31.49 13.01 -14.24
N LYS A 4 -31.89 14.13 -13.61
CA LYS A 4 -30.94 15.07 -12.96
C LYS A 4 -30.50 14.61 -11.58
N SER A 5 -31.31 13.79 -10.90
CA SER A 5 -31.07 13.39 -9.51
C SER A 5 -29.93 12.37 -9.41
N GLY A 6 -29.95 11.32 -10.24
CA GLY A 6 -28.90 10.29 -10.21
C GLY A 6 -27.52 10.78 -10.69
N ARG A 7 -27.47 11.81 -11.53
CA ARG A 7 -26.19 12.44 -11.94
C ARG A 7 -25.55 13.22 -10.81
N GLN A 8 -26.34 13.99 -10.06
CA GLN A 8 -25.86 14.72 -8.89
C GLN A 8 -25.39 13.77 -7.79
N GLU A 9 -26.06 12.63 -7.65
CA GLU A 9 -25.65 11.53 -6.78
C GLU A 9 -24.31 10.93 -7.22
N LEU A 10 -24.14 10.59 -8.50
CA LEU A 10 -22.86 10.09 -9.02
C LEU A 10 -21.71 11.07 -8.76
N TYR A 11 -21.90 12.37 -9.05
CA TYR A 11 -20.88 13.39 -8.80
C TYR A 11 -20.51 13.48 -7.31
N THR A 12 -21.50 13.34 -6.43
CA THR A 12 -21.29 13.34 -4.98
C THR A 12 -20.49 12.11 -4.54
N LEU A 13 -20.81 10.92 -5.06
CA LEU A 13 -20.10 9.68 -4.75
C LEU A 13 -18.66 9.71 -5.29
N LEU A 14 -18.43 10.19 -6.51
CA LEU A 14 -17.08 10.38 -7.06
C LEU A 14 -16.27 11.39 -6.24
N GLY A 15 -16.90 12.48 -5.78
CA GLY A 15 -16.27 13.43 -4.87
C GLY A 15 -15.88 12.81 -3.53
N ARG A 16 -16.71 11.91 -2.98
CA ARG A 16 -16.37 11.12 -1.78
C ARG A 16 -15.21 10.16 -2.04
N TRP A 17 -15.19 9.50 -3.20
CA TRP A 17 -14.11 8.58 -3.56
C TRP A 17 -12.79 9.32 -3.64
N LEU A 18 -12.75 10.46 -4.33
CA LEU A 18 -11.55 11.28 -4.42
C LEU A 18 -11.00 11.64 -3.02
N LYS A 19 -11.86 12.06 -2.09
CA LYS A 19 -11.43 12.35 -0.70
C LYS A 19 -10.85 11.13 0.01
N LEU A 20 -11.44 9.94 -0.20
CA LEU A 20 -10.90 8.70 0.36
C LEU A 20 -9.55 8.34 -0.25
N THR A 21 -9.38 8.52 -1.55
CA THR A 21 -8.09 8.29 -2.22
C THR A 21 -7.02 9.28 -1.75
N GLU A 22 -7.35 10.57 -1.62
CA GLU A 22 -6.45 11.58 -1.04
C GLU A 22 -6.10 11.23 0.43
N ALA A 23 -7.06 10.73 1.21
CA ALA A 23 -6.82 10.25 2.57
C ALA A 23 -5.91 9.01 2.60
N GLN A 24 -6.13 8.05 1.70
CA GLN A 24 -5.31 6.85 1.55
C GLN A 24 -3.86 7.24 1.25
N LYS A 25 -3.66 8.11 0.27
CA LYS A 25 -2.35 8.66 -0.09
C LYS A 25 -1.68 9.31 1.11
N LYS A 26 -2.41 10.07 1.92
CA LYS A 26 -1.88 10.72 3.14
C LYS A 26 -1.46 9.70 4.21
N VAL A 27 -2.29 8.68 4.47
CA VAL A 27 -1.98 7.58 5.39
C VAL A 27 -0.69 6.88 4.96
N VAL A 28 -0.57 6.62 3.65
CA VAL A 28 0.67 6.12 3.05
C VAL A 28 1.77 7.17 3.25
N GLN A 29 1.76 8.37 2.70
CA GLN A 29 2.88 9.33 2.89
C GLN A 29 3.36 9.52 4.35
N GLN A 30 2.47 9.40 5.35
CA GLN A 30 2.79 9.51 6.77
C GLN A 30 3.37 8.24 7.44
N ARG A 31 3.48 7.10 6.75
CA ARG A 31 3.82 5.79 7.38
C ARG A 31 2.92 5.48 8.57
N ALA A 32 1.64 5.81 8.44
CA ALA A 32 0.66 5.53 9.49
C ALA A 32 0.50 4.01 9.70
N PRO A 33 -0.03 3.60 10.86
CA PRO A 33 -0.29 2.18 11.14
C PRO A 33 -1.18 1.53 10.08
N VAL A 34 -1.01 0.22 9.88
CA VAL A 34 -1.74 -0.54 8.85
C VAL A 34 -3.25 -0.48 9.08
N GLU A 35 -3.70 -0.40 10.33
CA GLU A 35 -5.11 -0.28 10.71
C GLU A 35 -5.75 0.97 10.10
N ALA A 36 -5.04 2.10 10.09
CA ALA A 36 -5.53 3.34 9.49
C ALA A 36 -5.70 3.20 7.96
N LEU A 37 -4.87 2.38 7.30
CA LEU A 37 -5.02 2.08 5.88
C LEU A 37 -6.20 1.12 5.63
N GLN A 38 -6.40 0.14 6.51
CA GLN A 38 -7.52 -0.80 6.44
C GLN A 38 -8.87 -0.08 6.54
N ASP A 39 -9.00 0.88 7.45
CA ASP A 39 -10.22 1.68 7.61
C ASP A 39 -10.58 2.44 6.32
N VAL A 40 -9.57 3.05 5.67
CA VAL A 40 -9.78 3.78 4.41
C VAL A 40 -10.14 2.85 3.27
N ILE A 41 -9.48 1.69 3.16
CA ILE A 41 -9.77 0.68 2.12
C ILE A 41 -11.20 0.16 2.29
N ALA A 42 -11.61 -0.18 3.52
CA ALA A 42 -12.97 -0.65 3.79
C ALA A 42 -14.02 0.41 3.37
N ALA A 43 -13.78 1.68 3.69
CA ALA A 43 -14.66 2.77 3.27
C ALA A 43 -14.71 2.93 1.74
N GLN A 44 -13.59 2.74 1.04
CA GLN A 44 -13.56 2.76 -0.44
C GLN A 44 -14.32 1.59 -1.05
N GLU A 45 -14.22 0.39 -0.48
CA GLU A 45 -14.95 -0.79 -0.97
C GLU A 45 -16.46 -0.63 -0.82
N GLU A 46 -16.94 -0.13 0.31
CA GLU A 46 -18.36 0.19 0.50
C GLU A 46 -18.84 1.26 -0.49
N LEU A 47 -18.03 2.30 -0.71
CA LEU A 47 -18.37 3.33 -1.68
C LEU A 47 -18.43 2.79 -3.13
N LYS A 48 -17.54 1.86 -3.50
CA LYS A 48 -17.58 1.20 -4.81
C LYS A 48 -18.87 0.38 -4.98
N LYS A 49 -19.36 -0.26 -3.91
CA LYS A 49 -20.66 -0.95 -3.93
C LYS A 49 -21.80 0.05 -4.11
N GLU A 50 -21.79 1.19 -3.42
CA GLU A 50 -22.79 2.26 -3.60
C GLU A 50 -22.83 2.74 -5.07
N ILE A 51 -21.67 2.98 -5.68
CA ILE A 51 -21.57 3.41 -7.08
C ILE A 51 -22.08 2.32 -8.05
N ALA A 52 -21.78 1.04 -7.77
CA ALA A 52 -22.21 -0.07 -8.61
C ALA A 52 -23.74 -0.27 -8.63
N LEU A 53 -24.47 0.27 -7.66
CA LEU A 53 -25.94 0.25 -7.63
C LEU A 53 -26.56 1.32 -8.54
N LEU A 54 -25.78 2.29 -9.03
CA LEU A 54 -26.29 3.33 -9.90
C LEU A 54 -26.58 2.78 -11.31
N PRO A 55 -27.69 3.22 -11.94
CA PRO A 55 -28.01 2.92 -13.33
C PRO A 55 -26.86 3.22 -14.31
N PRO A 56 -26.62 2.34 -15.31
CA PRO A 56 -25.53 2.50 -16.28
C PRO A 56 -25.69 3.75 -17.16
N ASP A 57 -26.90 4.28 -17.28
CA ASP A 57 -27.21 5.47 -18.08
C ASP A 57 -26.56 6.76 -17.53
N PHE A 58 -26.08 6.73 -16.27
CA PHE A 58 -25.32 7.83 -15.67
C PHE A 58 -23.83 7.85 -16.06
N ALA A 59 -23.34 6.80 -16.74
CA ALA A 59 -21.96 6.74 -17.25
C ALA A 59 -21.76 7.48 -18.59
N GLY A 60 -22.86 7.94 -19.21
CA GLY A 60 -22.84 8.62 -20.50
C GLY A 60 -22.69 10.13 -20.39
N SER A 61 -21.51 10.65 -20.75
CA SER A 61 -21.36 11.98 -21.35
C SER A 61 -21.47 13.22 -20.42
N GLU A 62 -20.62 13.35 -19.40
CA GLU A 62 -20.28 14.69 -18.86
C GLU A 62 -18.78 14.81 -18.50
N ASP A 63 -18.12 15.83 -19.05
CA ASP A 63 -16.68 16.12 -18.89
C ASP A 63 -16.24 16.21 -17.41
N GLY A 64 -17.15 16.57 -16.50
CA GLY A 64 -16.89 16.70 -15.06
C GLY A 64 -16.68 15.37 -14.34
N CYS A 65 -17.46 14.33 -14.65
CA CYS A 65 -17.29 13.00 -14.04
C CYS A 65 -16.03 12.32 -14.60
N ALA A 66 -15.75 12.50 -15.90
CA ALA A 66 -14.54 11.98 -16.53
C ALA A 66 -13.27 12.61 -15.92
N ALA A 67 -13.27 13.92 -15.67
CA ALA A 67 -12.16 14.61 -15.00
C ALA A 67 -11.94 14.10 -13.57
N LEU A 68 -13.01 13.89 -12.79
CA LEU A 68 -12.91 13.34 -11.44
C LEU A 68 -12.36 11.90 -11.46
N LEU A 69 -12.86 11.05 -12.34
CA LEU A 69 -12.36 9.67 -12.48
C LEU A 69 -10.89 9.65 -12.86
N LYS A 70 -10.46 10.52 -13.79
CA LYS A 70 -9.05 10.64 -14.15
C LYS A 70 -8.19 11.05 -12.94
N LYS A 71 -8.64 12.05 -12.17
CA LYS A 71 -7.93 12.47 -10.96
C LYS A 71 -7.85 11.34 -9.92
N ILE A 72 -8.95 10.61 -9.70
CA ILE A 72 -8.98 9.44 -8.80
C ILE A 72 -7.94 8.40 -9.26
N GLN A 73 -7.90 8.09 -10.55
CA GLN A 73 -6.94 7.13 -11.13
C GLN A 73 -5.49 7.58 -10.94
N GLU A 74 -5.20 8.87 -11.14
CA GLU A 74 -3.86 9.44 -10.94
C GLU A 74 -3.44 9.33 -9.46
N GLU A 75 -4.32 9.69 -8.53
CA GLU A 75 -4.05 9.60 -7.09
C GLU A 75 -3.89 8.14 -6.60
N GLU A 76 -4.71 7.21 -7.12
CA GLU A 76 -4.57 5.77 -6.83
C GLU A 76 -3.24 5.22 -7.36
N LYS A 77 -2.82 5.64 -8.56
CA LYS A 77 -1.54 5.25 -9.14
C LYS A 77 -0.37 5.76 -8.28
N GLU A 78 -0.36 7.04 -7.92
CA GLU A 78 0.70 7.60 -7.07
C GLU A 78 0.77 6.91 -5.71
N THR A 79 -0.40 6.59 -5.12
CA THR A 79 -0.47 5.86 -3.85
C THR A 79 0.13 4.45 -3.99
N ARG A 80 -0.15 3.77 -5.10
CA ARG A 80 0.41 2.45 -5.41
C ARG A 80 1.93 2.52 -5.58
N ASP A 81 2.44 3.50 -6.31
CA ASP A 81 3.88 3.67 -6.54
C ASP A 81 4.63 3.89 -5.21
N LEU A 82 4.03 4.66 -4.28
CA LEU A 82 4.57 4.83 -2.92
C LEU A 82 4.61 3.52 -2.13
N LEU A 83 3.54 2.74 -2.17
CA LEU A 83 3.47 1.45 -1.49
C LEU A 83 4.48 0.44 -2.07
N GLU A 84 4.66 0.41 -3.39
CA GLU A 84 5.66 -0.45 -4.05
C GLU A 84 7.09 -0.08 -3.62
N GLY A 85 7.39 1.22 -3.49
CA GLY A 85 8.66 1.71 -2.97
C GLY A 85 8.92 1.21 -1.54
N TRP A 86 7.95 1.35 -0.65
CA TRP A 86 8.10 0.89 0.73
C TRP A 86 8.21 -0.62 0.87
N LEU A 87 7.43 -1.38 0.09
CA LEU A 87 7.55 -2.83 0.07
C LEU A 87 8.95 -3.26 -0.35
N SER A 88 9.59 -2.49 -1.24
CA SER A 88 10.97 -2.73 -1.65
C SER A 88 11.95 -2.45 -0.52
N GLU A 89 11.82 -1.32 0.19
CA GLU A 89 12.64 -1.01 1.37
C GLU A 89 12.54 -2.11 2.45
N VAL A 90 11.31 -2.53 2.79
CA VAL A 90 11.09 -3.59 3.79
C VAL A 90 11.71 -4.92 3.35
N ARG A 91 11.65 -5.25 2.06
CA ARG A 91 12.30 -6.46 1.53
C ARG A 91 13.82 -6.39 1.62
N GLU A 92 14.41 -5.24 1.39
CA GLU A 92 15.86 -5.02 1.56
C GLU A 92 16.27 -5.18 3.03
N GLU A 93 15.54 -4.57 3.95
CA GLU A 93 15.78 -4.71 5.40
C GLU A 93 15.70 -6.17 5.86
N ILE A 94 14.67 -6.90 5.44
CA ILE A 94 14.53 -8.34 5.72
C ILE A 94 15.71 -9.13 5.17
N THR A 95 16.17 -8.80 3.96
CA THR A 95 17.32 -9.47 3.34
C THR A 95 18.61 -9.22 4.13
N HIS A 96 18.85 -7.98 4.54
CA HIS A 96 19.99 -7.63 5.39
C HIS A 96 19.96 -8.32 6.76
N LEU A 97 18.78 -8.43 7.38
CA LEU A 97 18.62 -9.17 8.63
C LEU A 97 18.95 -10.66 8.48
N HIS A 98 18.49 -11.30 7.40
CA HIS A 98 18.84 -12.71 7.12
C HIS A 98 20.34 -12.90 6.89
N GLN A 99 20.98 -11.99 6.16
CA GLN A 99 22.44 -12.01 5.96
C GLN A 99 23.19 -11.84 7.29
N GLY A 100 22.78 -10.88 8.12
CA GLY A 100 23.33 -10.67 9.45
C GLY A 100 23.20 -11.91 10.35
N GLN A 101 22.02 -12.55 10.36
CA GLN A 101 21.81 -13.80 11.08
C GLN A 101 22.70 -14.94 10.55
N ALA A 102 22.91 -15.04 9.25
CA ALA A 102 23.79 -16.03 8.65
C ALA A 102 25.25 -15.82 9.09
N VAL A 103 25.72 -14.57 9.11
CA VAL A 103 27.07 -14.21 9.58
C VAL A 103 27.24 -14.55 11.06
N VAL A 104 26.29 -14.18 11.92
CA VAL A 104 26.33 -14.51 13.35
C VAL A 104 26.37 -16.04 13.57
N ARG A 105 25.55 -16.80 12.83
CA ARG A 105 25.56 -18.27 12.91
C ARG A 105 26.90 -18.87 12.44
N ALA A 106 27.52 -18.30 11.42
CA ALA A 106 28.83 -18.75 10.94
C ALA A 106 29.93 -18.49 11.98
N TYR A 107 29.92 -17.31 12.60
CA TYR A 107 30.86 -16.93 13.66
C TYR A 107 30.73 -17.85 14.89
N LEU A 108 29.51 -18.06 15.39
CA LEU A 108 29.26 -18.95 16.53
C LEU A 108 29.65 -20.41 16.21
N LYS A 109 29.41 -20.89 14.98
CA LYS A 109 29.88 -22.22 14.56
C LYS A 109 31.41 -22.33 14.56
N GLN A 110 32.10 -21.25 14.20
CA GLN A 110 33.57 -21.18 14.19
C GLN A 110 34.15 -21.20 15.61
N GLU A 111 33.49 -20.56 16.58
CA GLU A 111 33.86 -20.66 18.01
C GLU A 111 33.59 -22.04 18.62
N THR A 112 32.59 -22.77 18.12
CA THR A 112 32.33 -24.16 18.52
C THR A 112 33.15 -25.22 17.77
N ALA A 113 33.92 -24.83 16.75
CA ALA A 113 34.78 -25.75 16.01
C ALA A 113 36.09 -25.99 16.80
N PRO A 114 36.42 -27.24 17.19
CA PRO A 114 37.64 -27.53 17.92
C PRO A 114 38.84 -27.55 16.96
N ALA A 115 39.40 -26.39 16.65
CA ALA A 115 40.71 -26.28 16.00
C ALA A 115 41.33 -24.94 16.43
N ALA A 116 42.46 -24.86 17.14
CA ALA A 116 43.56 -25.79 17.29
C ALA A 116 44.06 -25.78 18.74
N ARG A 117 44.11 -26.95 19.37
CA ARG A 117 45.09 -27.16 20.44
C ARG A 117 46.45 -27.01 19.78
N PHE A 118 47.10 -25.87 19.97
CA PHE A 118 48.54 -25.77 19.76
C PHE A 118 49.18 -26.85 20.62
N PHE A 119 49.64 -27.92 19.97
CA PHE A 119 50.51 -28.90 20.58
C PHE A 119 51.84 -28.19 20.86
N ASP A 120 51.98 -27.62 22.06
CA ASP A 120 53.27 -27.23 22.57
C ASP A 120 54.00 -28.53 23.00
N LYS A 121 54.63 -29.20 22.02
CA LYS A 121 55.58 -30.28 22.29
C LYS A 121 56.90 -29.65 22.74
N ARG A 122 56.94 -29.19 23.98
CA ARG A 122 58.19 -29.05 24.75
C ARG A 122 58.10 -29.89 26.02
N ARG A 123 58.48 -31.16 25.89
CA ARG A 123 59.42 -31.87 26.78
C ARG A 123 59.67 -33.28 26.27
#